data_AF-A0A538JBF1-F1
#
_entry.id   AF-A0A538JBF1-F1
#
_cell.length_a   1.000
_cell.length_b   1.000
_cell.length_c   1.000
_cell.angle_alpha   90.00
_cell.angle_beta   90.00
_cell.angle_gamma   90.00
#
_symmetry.space_group_name_H-M   'P 1'
#
loop_
_entity.id
_entity.type
_entity.pdbx_description
1 polymer ?
#
loop_
_entity_poly.entity_id
_entity_poly.type
_entity_poly.pdbx_seq_one_letter_code
_entity_poly.pdbx_strand_id
1 'polypeptide(L)'
;MTTESSSDDTALELRRSGRSFAAIAKKLGLTRASDANEAFNRALRTRPTDEQVVLREEESLRLDKLATKVQSRKDLAQEDVNRQLRTITRLREALVAD
;
A
#
# COMPACT_ATOMS: atom_id res chain seq x y z
N MET A 1 -8.83 10.40 -23.48
CA MET A 1 -7.83 9.35 -23.21
C MET A 1 -7.68 9.30 -21.68
N THR A 2 -8.36 8.38 -21.00
CA THR A 2 -8.54 8.34 -19.53
C THR A 2 -8.09 6.97 -18.98
N THR A 3 -6.90 6.53 -19.37
CA THR A 3 -6.35 5.23 -18.98
C THR A 3 -5.74 5.22 -17.57
N GLU A 4 -5.42 6.40 -17.02
CA GLU A 4 -4.76 6.52 -15.71
C GLU A 4 -5.71 6.22 -14.54
N SER A 5 -6.93 6.78 -14.55
CA SER A 5 -7.94 6.50 -13.52
C SER A 5 -8.27 5.00 -13.43
N SER A 6 -8.30 4.30 -14.56
CA SER A 6 -8.58 2.85 -14.57
C SER A 6 -7.46 2.03 -13.89
N SER A 7 -6.20 2.43 -14.05
CA SER A 7 -5.07 1.72 -13.46
C SER A 7 -4.95 2.01 -11.96
N ASP A 8 -5.17 3.27 -11.57
CA ASP A 8 -5.15 3.71 -10.18
C ASP A 8 -6.31 3.08 -9.39
N ASP A 9 -7.53 3.08 -9.94
CA ASP A 9 -8.68 2.42 -9.31
C ASP A 9 -8.49 0.91 -9.20
N THR A 10 -7.87 0.30 -10.21
CA THR A 10 -7.53 -1.12 -10.13
C THR A 10 -6.50 -1.38 -9.03
N ALA A 11 -5.52 -0.49 -8.83
CA ALA A 11 -4.56 -0.60 -7.73
C ALA A 11 -5.27 -0.51 -6.37
N LEU A 12 -6.23 0.40 -6.22
CA LEU A 12 -7.07 0.56 -5.03
C LEU A 12 -7.86 -0.72 -4.72
N GLU A 13 -8.63 -1.22 -5.68
CA GLU A 13 -9.47 -2.40 -5.49
C GLU A 13 -8.64 -3.67 -5.22
N LEU A 14 -7.51 -3.84 -5.91
CA LEU A 14 -6.60 -4.95 -5.63
C LEU A 14 -6.00 -4.84 -4.24
N ARG A 15 -5.67 -3.62 -3.79
CA ARG A 15 -5.12 -3.40 -2.46
C ARG A 15 -6.15 -3.72 -1.37
N ARG A 16 -7.42 -3.32 -1.57
CA ARG A 16 -8.56 -3.66 -0.70
C ARG A 16 -8.83 -5.16 -0.64
N SER A 17 -8.69 -5.88 -1.76
CA SER A 17 -8.76 -7.34 -1.79
C SER A 17 -7.58 -8.05 -1.09
N GLY A 18 -6.62 -7.28 -0.57
CA GLY A 18 -5.52 -7.77 0.25
C GLY A 18 -4.23 -8.10 -0.51
N ARG A 19 -4.12 -7.75 -1.80
CA ARG A 19 -2.88 -7.92 -2.57
C ARG A 19 -1.77 -7.00 -2.04
N SER A 20 -0.52 -7.45 -2.15
CA SER A 20 0.65 -6.61 -1.86
C SER A 20 0.96 -5.68 -3.04
N PHE A 21 1.60 -4.54 -2.78
CA PHE A 21 1.99 -3.61 -3.85
C PHE A 21 2.90 -4.24 -4.90
N ALA A 22 3.77 -5.18 -4.52
CA ALA A 22 4.57 -5.94 -5.49
C ALA A 22 3.69 -6.83 -6.40
N ALA A 23 2.66 -7.48 -5.85
CA ALA A 23 1.73 -8.29 -6.64
C ALA A 23 0.84 -7.40 -7.54
N ILE A 24 0.45 -6.22 -7.06
CA ILE A 24 -0.31 -5.23 -7.81
C ILE A 24 0.53 -4.69 -8.97
N ALA A 25 1.79 -4.29 -8.71
CA ALA A 25 2.71 -3.82 -9.74
C ALA A 25 2.87 -4.84 -10.86
N LYS A 26 3.11 -6.12 -10.50
CA LYS A 26 3.18 -7.21 -11.47
C LYS A 26 1.88 -7.36 -12.27
N LYS A 27 0.71 -7.25 -11.62
CA LYS A 27 -0.59 -7.37 -12.28
C LYS A 27 -0.89 -6.21 -13.24
N LEU A 28 -0.45 -5.00 -12.90
CA LEU A 28 -0.66 -3.78 -13.69
C LEU A 28 0.47 -3.52 -14.70
N GLY A 29 1.50 -4.37 -14.77
CA GLY A 29 2.65 -4.16 -15.64
C GLY A 29 3.57 -3.01 -15.21
N LEU A 30 3.50 -2.60 -13.94
CA LEU A 30 4.35 -1.56 -13.37
C LEU A 30 5.73 -2.12 -13.02
N THR A 31 6.75 -1.28 -13.16
CA THR A 31 8.15 -1.68 -12.95
C THR A 31 8.44 -1.90 -11.46
N ARG A 32 7.85 -1.09 -10.57
CA ARG A 32 8.15 -1.10 -9.14
C ARG A 32 6.89 -1.20 -8.29
N ALA A 33 7.05 -1.77 -7.10
CA ALA A 33 6.01 -1.77 -6.07
C ALA A 33 5.69 -0.35 -5.57
N SER A 34 6.65 0.58 -5.64
CA SER A 34 6.42 2.01 -5.35
C SER A 34 5.38 2.61 -6.29
N ASP A 35 5.44 2.27 -7.57
CA ASP A 35 4.53 2.81 -8.59
C ASP A 35 3.08 2.35 -8.32
N ALA A 36 2.91 1.11 -7.83
CA ALA A 36 1.60 0.61 -7.39
C ALA A 36 1.10 1.29 -6.11
N ASN A 37 2.00 1.66 -5.20
CA ASN A 37 1.65 2.44 -4.01
C ASN A 37 1.26 3.87 -4.38
N GLU A 38 1.95 4.50 -5.33
CA GLU A 38 1.59 5.82 -5.85
C GLU A 38 0.22 5.80 -6.54
N ALA A 39 -0.02 4.80 -7.40
CA ALA A 39 -1.32 4.58 -8.04
C ALA A 39 -2.46 4.41 -7.02
N PHE A 40 -2.23 3.61 -5.97
CA PHE A 40 -3.16 3.48 -4.85
C PHE A 40 -3.45 4.82 -4.17
N ASN A 41 -2.42 5.59 -3.82
CA ASN A 41 -2.61 6.87 -3.13
C ASN A 41 -3.28 7.92 -4.02
N ARG A 42 -3.00 7.93 -5.34
CA ARG A 42 -3.74 8.77 -6.29
C ARG A 42 -5.22 8.42 -6.33
N ALA A 43 -5.57 7.14 -6.50
CA ALA A 43 -6.97 6.71 -6.48
C ALA A 43 -7.66 6.98 -5.14
N LEU A 44 -6.95 6.84 -4.02
CA LEU A 44 -7.46 7.19 -2.70
C LEU A 44 -7.82 8.67 -2.64
N ARG A 45 -6.91 9.57 -3.04
CA ARG A 45 -7.14 11.03 -3.00
C ARG A 45 -8.28 11.50 -3.89
N THR A 46 -8.63 10.74 -4.93
CA THR A 46 -9.78 11.08 -5.78
C THR A 46 -11.13 10.67 -5.19
N ARG A 47 -11.16 9.95 -4.06
CA ARG A 47 -12.40 9.53 -3.40
C ARG A 47 -13.04 10.69 -2.62
N PRO A 48 -14.36 10.64 -2.38
CA PRO A 48 -15.02 11.50 -1.40
C PRO A 48 -14.33 11.47 -0.03
N THR A 49 -14.36 12.57 0.72
CA THR A 49 -13.61 12.72 1.98
C THR A 49 -13.96 11.64 3.02
N ASP A 50 -15.23 11.27 3.13
CA ASP A 50 -15.71 10.19 3.98
C ASP A 50 -15.12 8.82 3.57
N GLU A 51 -15.09 8.53 2.26
CA GLU A 51 -14.43 7.33 1.75
C GLU A 51 -12.91 7.36 1.98
N GLN A 52 -12.26 8.51 1.82
CA GLN A 52 -10.82 8.65 2.09
C GLN A 52 -10.47 8.29 3.54
N VAL A 53 -11.27 8.74 4.50
CA VAL A 53 -11.05 8.43 5.92
C VAL A 53 -11.12 6.93 6.14
N VAL A 54 -12.17 6.28 5.65
CA VAL A 54 -12.35 4.83 5.77
C VAL A 54 -11.19 4.06 5.12
N LEU A 55 -10.79 4.43 3.90
CA LEU A 55 -9.70 3.78 3.18
C LEU A 55 -8.35 3.95 3.88
N ARG A 56 -8.09 5.12 4.46
CA ARG A 56 -6.88 5.37 5.25
C ARG A 56 -6.87 4.55 6.53
N GLU A 57 -7.99 4.45 7.23
CA GLU A 57 -8.12 3.62 8.44
C GLU A 57 -7.91 2.13 8.12
N GLU A 58 -8.57 1.61 7.07
CA GLU A 58 -8.43 0.24 6.60
C GLU A 58 -6.96 -0.09 6.29
N GLU A 59 -6.28 0.78 5.54
CA GLU A 59 -4.89 0.55 5.15
C GLU A 59 -3.92 0.70 6.33
N SER A 60 -4.15 1.67 7.23
CA SER A 60 -3.35 1.84 8.45
C SER A 60 -3.40 0.57 9.31
N LEU A 61 -4.61 0.06 9.59
CA LEU A 61 -4.80 -1.17 10.36
C LEU A 61 -4.10 -2.36 9.71
N ARG A 62 -4.06 -2.41 8.38
CA ARG A 62 -3.33 -3.48 7.69
C ARG A 62 -1.82 -3.32 7.82
N LEU A 63 -1.29 -2.11 7.72
CA LEU A 63 0.13 -1.84 7.91
C LEU A 63 0.56 -2.10 9.35
N ASP A 64 -0.31 -1.88 10.35
CA ASP A 64 -0.09 -2.30 11.74
C ASP A 64 0.00 -3.81 11.88
N LYS A 65 -0.98 -4.55 11.35
CA LYS A 65 -0.95 -6.02 11.35
C LYS A 65 0.30 -6.58 10.67
N LEU A 66 0.73 -5.95 9.56
CA LEU A 66 1.94 -6.34 8.87
C LEU A 66 3.20 -6.08 9.73
N ALA A 67 3.28 -4.92 10.40
CA ALA A 67 4.39 -4.60 11.29
C ALA A 67 4.50 -5.62 12.45
N THR A 68 3.38 -5.91 13.13
CA THR A 68 3.32 -6.91 14.21
C THR A 68 3.77 -8.28 13.72
N LYS A 69 3.32 -8.68 12.52
CA LYS A 69 3.73 -9.95 11.92
C LYS A 69 5.22 -10.00 11.65
N VAL A 70 5.79 -8.93 11.08
CA VAL A 70 7.23 -8.83 10.80
C VAL A 70 8.05 -8.86 12.09
N GLN A 71 7.63 -8.17 13.14
CA GLN A 71 8.29 -8.21 14.45
C GLN A 71 8.27 -9.59 15.10
N SER A 72 7.20 -10.36 14.87
CA SER A 72 7.02 -11.69 15.46
C SER A 72 7.77 -12.80 14.71
N ARG A 73 8.40 -12.49 13.56
CA ARG A 73 9.13 -13.47 12.75
C ARG A 73 10.49 -13.78 13.38
N LYS A 74 10.63 -15.02 13.85
CA LYS A 74 11.89 -15.56 14.41
C LYS A 74 12.82 -16.15 13.34
N ASP A 75 12.31 -16.29 12.11
CA ASP A 75 13.00 -16.90 10.98
C ASP A 75 13.77 -15.88 10.11
N LEU A 76 13.72 -14.60 10.46
CA LEU A 76 14.46 -13.53 9.79
C LEU A 76 15.65 -13.07 10.62
N ALA A 77 16.70 -12.64 9.93
CA ALA A 77 17.74 -11.83 10.55
C ALA A 77 17.15 -10.49 11.03
N GLN A 78 17.67 -9.97 12.14
CA GLN A 78 17.21 -8.69 12.71
C GLN A 78 17.34 -7.54 11.71
N GLU A 79 18.35 -7.58 10.83
CA GLU A 79 18.54 -6.59 9.77
C GLU A 79 17.39 -6.60 8.74
N ASP A 80 16.91 -7.78 8.36
CA ASP A 80 15.77 -7.93 7.45
C ASP A 80 14.45 -7.47 8.09
N VAL A 81 14.25 -7.79 9.37
CA VAL A 81 13.12 -7.27 10.16
C VAL A 81 13.14 -5.74 10.15
N ASN A 82 14.29 -5.13 10.49
CA ASN A 82 14.47 -3.69 10.50
C ASN A 82 14.23 -3.07 9.12
N ARG A 83 14.70 -3.71 8.04
CA ARG A 83 14.49 -3.25 6.66
C ARG A 83 13.00 -3.25 6.27
N GLN A 84 12.28 -4.31 6.64
CA GLN A 84 10.85 -4.41 6.39
C GLN A 84 10.06 -3.38 7.20
N LEU A 85 10.39 -3.18 8.47
CA LEU A 85 9.77 -2.14 9.30
C LEU A 85 9.96 -0.74 8.73
N ARG A 86 11.18 -0.40 8.28
CA ARG A 86 11.42 0.88 7.57
C ARG A 86 10.57 1.04 6.32
N THR A 87 10.32 -0.05 5.59
CA THR A 87 9.45 -0.03 4.42
C THR A 87 8.00 0.23 4.81
N ILE A 88 7.52 -0.39 5.90
CA ILE A 88 6.18 -0.17 6.43
C ILE A 88 6.01 1.29 6.91
N THR A 89 7.01 1.86 7.58
CA THR A 89 7.00 3.28 7.98
C THR A 89 6.82 4.19 6.77
N ARG A 90 7.58 3.97 5.68
CA ARG A 90 7.43 4.76 4.45
C ARG A 90 6.05 4.64 3.81
N LEU A 91 5.44 3.46 3.87
CA LEU A 91 4.07 3.27 3.38
C LEU A 91 3.05 4.06 4.21
N ARG A 92 3.25 4.16 5.54
CA ARG A 92 2.39 4.99 6.41
C ARG A 92 2.55 6.48 6.12
N GLU A 93 3.78 6.93 5.95
CA GLU A 93 4.07 8.32 5.58
C GLU A 93 3.40 8.68 4.25
N ALA A 94 3.48 7.81 3.25
CA ALA A 94 2.84 8.02 1.95
C ALA A 94 1.29 8.04 2.03
N LEU A 95 0.69 7.30 2.97
CA LEU A 95 -0.76 7.19 3.14
C LEU A 95 -1.39 8.48 3.69
N VAL A 96 -0.64 9.20 4.53
CA VAL A 96 -1.09 10.45 5.17
C VAL A 96 -0.61 11.70 4.44
N ALA A 97 0.32 11.56 3.49
CA ALA A 97 0.78 12.66 2.67
C ALA A 97 -0.33 13.15 1.72
N ASP A 98 -0.65 14.44 1.77
CA ASP A 98 -1.55 15.12 0.84
C ASP A 98 -0.93 15.25 -0.56
#